data_AF-A0A3M5ELG1-F1
#
_entry.id   AF-A0A3M5ELG1-F1
#
_cell.length_a   1.000
_cell.length_b   1.000
_cell.length_c   1.000
_cell.angle_alpha   90.00
_cell.angle_beta   90.00
_cell.angle_gamma   90.00
#
_symmetry.space_group_name_H-M   'P 1'
#
loop_
_entity.id
_entity.type
_entity.pdbx_description
1 polymer ?
#
loop_
_entity_poly.entity_id
_entity_poly.type
_entity_poly.pdbx_seq_one_letter_code
_entity_poly.pdbx_strand_id
1 'polypeptide(L)' 'MLGGQTLAEAALAAGFTDQSHMTRHFGQSYGLPPARWLRMLGRA' A
#
# COMPACT_ATOMS: atom_id res chain seq x y z
N MET A 1 7.74 5.06 18.80
CA MET A 1 7.77 4.74 17.36
C MET A 1 6.46 4.04 17.00
N LEU A 2 5.47 4.78 16.49
CA LEU A 2 4.32 4.17 15.80
C LEU A 2 4.76 3.90 14.34
N GLY A 3 5.76 3.04 14.17
CA GLY A 3 6.46 2.84 12.91
C GLY A 3 5.70 1.89 12.00
N GLY A 4 4.68 2.39 11.31
CA GLY A 4 4.05 1.66 10.22
C GLY A 4 5.06 1.34 9.13
N GLN A 5 5.01 0.12 8.60
CA GLN A 5 5.81 -0.31 7.46
C GLN A 5 5.50 0.61 6.26
N THR A 6 6.53 1.12 5.59
CA THR A 6 6.33 1.98 4.41
C THR A 6 5.62 1.19 3.31
N LEU A 7 4.95 1.87 2.37
CA LEU A 7 4.30 1.18 1.24
C LEU A 7 5.30 0.36 0.40
N ALA A 8 6.57 0.79 0.34
CA ALA A 8 7.62 0.05 -0.34
C ALA A 8 8.01 -1.23 0.40
N GLU A 9 8.23 -1.15 1.72
CA GLU A 9 8.51 -2.33 2.54
C GLU A 9 7.32 -3.30 2.55
N ALA A 10 6.08 -2.79 2.63
CA ALA A 10 4.87 -3.60 2.55
C ALA A 10 4.73 -4.29 1.19
N ALA A 11 5.11 -3.61 0.10
CA ALA A 11 5.12 -4.21 -1.23
C ALA A 11 6.12 -5.37 -1.31
N LEU A 12 7.35 -5.17 -0.83
CA LEU A 12 8.38 -6.21 -0.79
C LEU A 12 7.96 -7.39 0.11
N ALA A 13 7.42 -7.11 1.29
CA ALA A 13 6.94 -8.13 2.22
C ALA A 13 5.76 -8.95 1.66
N ALA A 14 4.91 -8.31 0.84
CA ALA A 14 3.81 -8.97 0.14
C ALA A 14 4.24 -9.69 -1.16
N GLY A 15 5.53 -9.66 -1.52
CA GLY A 15 6.08 -10.35 -2.69
C GLY A 15 5.98 -9.58 -4.01
N PHE A 16 5.70 -8.27 -3.97
CA PHE A 16 5.75 -7.44 -5.16
C PHE A 16 7.19 -6.98 -5.44
N THR A 17 7.51 -6.83 -6.72
CA THR A 17 8.80 -6.28 -7.18
C THR A 17 9.06 -4.88 -6.66
N ASP A 18 8.03 -4.04 -6.61
CA ASP A 18 8.10 -2.67 -6.13
C ASP A 18 6.72 -2.14 -5.69
N GLN A 19 6.73 -0.96 -5.08
CA GLN A 19 5.52 -0.26 -4.63
C GLN A 19 4.55 0.09 -5.77
N SER A 20 5.06 0.43 -6.97
CA SER A 20 4.23 0.83 -8.10
C SER A 20 3.43 -0.35 -8.64
N HIS A 21 4.04 -1.53 -8.72
CA HIS A 21 3.38 -2.78 -9.10
C HIS A 21 2.27 -3.13 -8.11
N MET A 22 2.56 -3.09 -6.80
CA MET A 22 1.55 -3.29 -5.76
C MET A 22 0.40 -2.28 -5.88
N THR A 23 0.71 -0.99 -6.06
CA THR A 23 -0.31 0.07 -6.13
C THR A 23 -1.24 -0.09 -7.32
N ARG A 24 -0.71 -0.46 -8.49
CA ARG A 24 -1.52 -0.76 -9.69
C ARG A 24 -2.43 -1.96 -9.46
N HIS A 25 -1.88 -3.05 -8.92
CA HIS A 25 -2.64 -4.27 -8.65
C HIS A 25 -3.73 -4.04 -7.59
N PHE A 26 -3.42 -3.28 -6.53
CA PHE A 26 -4.38 -2.89 -5.50
C PHE A 26 -5.51 -2.03 -6.08
N GLY A 27 -5.18 -1.05 -6.94
CA GLY A 27 -6.19 -0.25 -7.63
C GLY A 27 -7.09 -1.06 -8.54
N GLN A 28 -6.55 -2.05 -9.26
CA GLN A 28 -7.34 -2.97 -10.09
C GLN A 28 -8.27 -3.86 -9.26
N SER A 29 -7.82 -4.30 -8.09
CA SER A 29 -8.58 -5.22 -7.23
C SER A 29 -9.64 -4.51 -6.37
N TYR A 30 -9.34 -3.30 -5.87
CA TYR A 30 -10.15 -2.61 -4.87
C TYR A 30 -10.69 -1.23 -5.33
N GLY A 31 -10.35 -0.79 -6.55
CA GLY A 31 -10.84 0.46 -7.14
C GLY A 31 -10.25 1.75 -6.55
N LEU A 32 -9.36 1.65 -5.56
CA LEU A 32 -8.75 2.79 -4.87
C LEU A 32 -7.27 2.49 -4.59
N PRO A 33 -6.36 3.48 -4.61
CA PRO A 33 -4.97 3.26 -4.26
C PRO A 33 -4.78 3.07 -2.72
N PRO A 34 -3.73 2.34 -2.28
CA PRO A 34 -3.50 2.03 -0.86
C PRO A 34 -3.38 3.27 0.03
N ALA A 35 -2.73 4.33 -0.44
CA ALA A 35 -2.56 5.57 0.33
C ALA A 35 -3.91 6.24 0.66
N ARG A 36 -4.86 6.22 -0.30
CA ARG A 36 -6.21 6.76 -0.08
C ARG A 36 -6.99 5.90 0.90
N TRP A 37 -6.85 4.58 0.78
CA TRP A 37 -7.44 3.62 1.71
C TRP A 37 -6.92 3.83 3.15
N LEU A 38 -5.61 3.97 3.34
CA LEU A 38 -5.00 4.22 4.65
C LEU A 38 -5.49 5.54 5.27
N ARG A 39 -5.62 6.59 4.46
CA ARG A 39 -6.18 7.86 4.92
C ARG A 39 -7.64 7.73 5.38
N MET A 40 -8.45 6.91 4.72
CA MET A 40 -9.83 6.62 5.14
C MET A 40 -9.87 5.84 6.47
N LEU A 41 -8.89 4.96 6.69
CA LEU A 41 -8.74 4.22 7.95
C LEU A 41 -8.10 5.04 9.09
N GLY A 42 -7.75 6.31 8.86
CA GLY A 42 -7.03 7.14 9.84
C GLY A 42 -5.60 6.68 10.11
N ARG A 43 -4.99 5.92 9.19
CA ARG A 43 -3.62 5.39 9.27
C ARG A 43 -2.64 6.16 8.37
N ALA A 44 -2.83 7.47 8.24
CA ALA A 44 -1.94 8.33 7.46
C ALA A 44 -0.65 8.63 8.23
#